data_AF-A0A838WVB2-F1
#
_entry.id   AF-A0A838WVB2-F1
#
_cell.length_a   1.000
_cell.length_b   1.000
_cell.length_c   1.000
_cell.angle_alpha   90.00
_cell.angle_beta   90.00
_cell.angle_gamma   90.00
#
_symmetry.space_group_name_H-M   'P 1'
#
loop_
_entity.id
_entity.type
_entity.pdbx_description
1 polymer ?
#
loop_
_entity_poly.entity_id
_entity_poly.type
_entity_poly.pdbx_seq_one_letter_code
_entity_poly.pdbx_strand_id
1 'polypeptide(L)'
;MNSTQPYFTSGYNHQGLVFSAISLTLPSILLTLVLSPDLVFAEEGVTNQNGYETRSVPPQISQAENISPEEVRRIRQELLIEPLVKTKPREVQKPTYPPGLTFAGVSAFGANTGDVFIGITGTTPGKLRDGQYDGGINLGAGIGESNKFAALELGFSNNSIRKFGANGSFDLKVHRLVYAQGNNQVAVAAGWNYFAQYGTDGVTPSGVYGVVTSYSLLQPDDEVNKMPISVSFGAGGGPFRQEFASTGVFGSVGMQVQPQLGVGFGWSGVGFNLGASYVPIPTLPLTITAQGADITNNSPGGTILSLSVSYGFNFLPK
;
A
#
# COMPACT_ATOMS: atom_id res chain seq x y z
N MET A 1 -1.16 -73.87 -12.28
CA MET A 1 -1.19 -73.68 -13.74
C MET A 1 -1.42 -72.19 -13.98
N ASN A 2 -0.34 -71.41 -13.91
CA ASN A 2 0.43 -70.83 -15.03
C ASN A 2 -0.36 -69.76 -15.79
N SER A 3 -0.09 -68.47 -15.52
CA SER A 3 0.99 -67.61 -16.07
C SER A 3 0.52 -66.99 -17.40
N THR A 4 0.64 -65.68 -17.66
CA THR A 4 1.91 -64.94 -17.74
C THR A 4 1.63 -63.42 -17.76
N GLN A 5 2.38 -62.71 -16.91
CA GLN A 5 2.83 -61.32 -17.12
C GLN A 5 3.77 -61.25 -18.34
N PRO A 6 4.11 -60.03 -18.79
CA PRO A 6 5.53 -59.70 -18.79
C PRO A 6 5.84 -58.41 -18.02
N TYR A 7 6.80 -58.56 -17.11
CA TYR A 7 7.66 -57.51 -16.59
C TYR A 7 8.57 -56.98 -17.70
N PHE A 8 8.83 -55.67 -17.70
CA PHE A 8 10.15 -55.14 -18.05
C PHE A 8 10.56 -54.06 -17.04
N THR A 9 11.70 -54.32 -16.43
CA THR A 9 12.40 -53.50 -15.43
C THR A 9 13.53 -52.70 -16.08
N SER A 10 13.88 -51.60 -15.40
CA SER A 10 15.22 -50.99 -15.30
C SER A 10 15.59 -49.89 -16.29
N GLY A 11 16.00 -48.76 -15.70
CA GLY A 11 16.64 -47.63 -16.36
C GLY A 11 16.86 -46.45 -15.43
N TYR A 12 17.48 -46.67 -14.26
CA TYR A 12 18.15 -45.58 -13.53
C TYR A 12 19.27 -45.05 -14.42
N ASN A 13 19.25 -43.76 -14.75
CA ASN A 13 20.43 -43.05 -15.21
C ASN A 13 20.51 -41.69 -14.52
N HIS A 14 21.47 -41.61 -13.60
CA HIS A 14 22.09 -40.38 -13.14
C HIS A 14 22.88 -39.74 -14.29
N GLN A 15 22.51 -38.52 -14.67
CA GLN A 15 23.37 -37.43 -15.13
C GLN A 15 22.57 -36.15 -14.81
N GLY A 16 22.98 -35.18 -14.02
CA GLY A 16 24.33 -34.68 -13.81
C GLY A 16 24.47 -33.31 -14.49
N LEU A 17 24.06 -32.24 -13.79
CA LEU A 17 24.47 -30.82 -13.94
C LEU A 17 24.01 -30.13 -15.26
N VAL A 18 23.60 -28.86 -15.31
CA VAL A 18 24.09 -27.66 -14.62
C VAL A 18 22.92 -26.68 -14.43
N PHE A 19 22.49 -26.40 -13.19
CA PHE A 19 21.77 -25.16 -12.92
C PHE A 19 22.81 -24.06 -12.73
N SER A 20 22.86 -23.13 -13.67
CA SER A 20 23.57 -21.87 -13.50
C SER A 20 22.90 -21.11 -12.35
N ALA A 21 23.53 -21.17 -11.17
CA ALA A 21 23.19 -20.34 -10.04
C ALA A 21 23.59 -18.90 -10.37
N ILE A 22 22.61 -18.06 -10.69
CA ILE A 22 22.80 -16.62 -10.58
C ILE A 22 22.75 -16.31 -9.09
N SER A 23 23.94 -16.26 -8.48
CA SER A 23 24.14 -15.74 -7.14
C SER A 23 23.87 -14.24 -7.16
N LEU A 24 22.67 -13.82 -6.74
CA LEU A 24 22.46 -12.45 -6.25
C LEU A 24 22.73 -12.48 -4.73
N THR A 25 23.92 -12.02 -4.37
CA THR A 25 24.29 -11.71 -2.99
C THR A 25 23.44 -10.54 -2.49
N LEU A 26 22.38 -10.84 -1.75
CA LEU A 26 21.66 -9.87 -0.91
C LEU A 26 22.51 -9.61 0.35
N PRO A 27 22.81 -8.36 0.72
CA PRO A 27 23.47 -8.09 1.99
C PRO A 27 22.51 -8.42 3.13
N SER A 28 23.00 -9.24 4.06
CA SER A 28 22.30 -9.62 5.28
C SER A 28 22.10 -8.39 6.17
N ILE A 29 20.85 -7.96 6.39
CA ILE A 29 20.51 -7.03 7.47
C ILE A 29 19.77 -7.82 8.53
N LEU A 30 20.50 -8.17 9.59
CA LEU A 30 19.98 -8.79 10.79
C LEU A 30 19.32 -7.71 11.66
N LEU A 31 17.99 -7.60 11.64
CA LEU A 31 17.28 -6.68 12.53
C LEU A 31 16.97 -7.38 13.86
N THR A 32 17.80 -7.14 14.87
CA THR A 32 17.57 -7.59 16.24
C THR A 32 16.67 -6.56 16.94
N LEU A 33 15.44 -6.94 17.29
CA LEU A 33 14.55 -6.12 18.13
C LEU A 33 15.00 -6.27 19.59
N VAL A 34 15.54 -5.21 20.19
CA VAL A 34 15.71 -5.11 21.65
C VAL A 34 14.63 -4.16 22.18
N LEU A 35 13.65 -4.71 22.87
CA LEU A 35 12.69 -3.95 23.68
C LEU A 35 13.35 -3.63 25.02
N SER A 36 13.56 -2.34 25.31
CA SER A 36 13.79 -1.85 26.68
C SER A 36 12.81 -0.70 26.94
N PRO A 37 11.99 -0.75 28.00
CA PRO A 37 11.28 0.42 28.51
C PRO A 37 12.25 1.27 29.35
N ASP A 38 11.87 2.52 29.61
CA ASP A 38 12.52 3.49 30.50
C ASP A 38 13.47 4.49 29.81
N LEU A 39 12.87 5.59 29.34
CA LEU A 39 13.55 6.89 29.22
C LEU A 39 12.73 7.94 29.98
N VAL A 40 13.20 8.23 31.18
CA VAL A 40 12.75 9.30 32.08
C VAL A 40 13.38 10.61 31.60
N PHE A 41 12.59 11.68 31.55
CA PHE A 41 13.07 13.04 31.29
C PHE A 41 13.92 13.53 32.46
N ALA A 42 15.18 13.89 32.19
CA ALA A 42 16.01 14.65 33.12
C ALA A 42 16.15 16.09 32.61
N GLU A 43 15.60 17.01 33.40
CA GLU A 43 15.80 18.45 33.31
C GLU A 43 17.08 18.77 34.11
N GLU A 44 18.12 19.32 33.49
CA GLU A 44 19.17 20.03 34.24
C GLU A 44 20.07 20.91 33.36
N GLY A 45 20.15 22.20 33.73
CA GLY A 45 21.43 22.89 33.93
C GLY A 45 22.19 23.37 32.70
N VAL A 46 21.98 24.64 32.31
CA VAL A 46 22.90 25.38 31.44
C VAL A 46 24.18 25.73 32.20
N THR A 47 25.34 25.22 31.75
CA THR A 47 26.65 25.76 32.11
C THR A 47 27.38 26.24 30.87
N ASN A 48 27.55 27.56 30.73
CA ASN A 48 28.46 28.18 29.78
C ASN A 48 29.84 28.32 30.40
N GLN A 49 30.86 27.65 29.83
CA GLN A 49 32.25 28.08 29.93
C GLN A 49 32.69 28.55 28.56
N ASN A 50 32.92 29.87 28.43
CA ASN A 50 33.91 30.52 27.54
C ASN A 50 33.71 32.06 27.56
N GLY A 51 34.30 32.72 28.55
CA GLY A 51 35.31 33.77 28.32
C GLY A 51 34.99 35.05 27.54
N TYR A 52 33.81 35.64 27.64
CA TYR A 52 33.62 37.06 27.28
C TYR A 52 33.03 37.84 28.47
N GLU A 53 33.80 38.80 28.99
CA GLU A 53 33.30 39.79 29.96
C GLU A 53 32.13 40.55 29.33
N THR A 54 30.92 40.26 29.80
CA THR A 54 29.76 41.08 29.50
C THR A 54 29.88 42.34 30.35
N ARG A 55 30.47 43.39 29.79
CA ARG A 55 30.37 44.73 30.37
C ARG A 55 28.89 45.10 30.34
N SER A 56 28.21 44.98 31.49
CA SER A 56 26.85 45.45 31.67
C SER A 56 26.87 46.98 31.56
N VAL A 57 26.70 47.49 30.35
CA VAL A 57 26.30 48.88 30.16
C VAL A 57 24.84 48.92 30.62
N PRO A 58 24.49 49.56 31.75
CA PRO A 58 23.08 49.76 32.05
C PRO A 58 22.49 50.51 30.85
N PRO A 59 21.31 50.11 30.33
CA PRO A 59 20.63 50.96 29.38
C PRO A 59 20.42 52.29 30.10
N GLN A 60 21.12 53.32 29.66
CA GLN A 60 20.69 54.68 29.94
C GLN A 60 19.33 54.78 29.26
N ILE A 61 18.28 54.59 30.06
CA ILE A 61 16.93 55.00 29.71
C ILE A 61 17.03 56.51 29.59
N SER A 62 17.39 56.98 28.39
CA SER A 62 17.15 58.34 27.97
C SER A 62 15.69 58.62 28.30
N GLN A 63 15.48 59.72 29.01
CA GLN A 63 14.18 60.25 29.39
C GLN A 63 13.13 59.87 28.35
N ALA A 64 12.05 59.23 28.79
CA ALA A 64 10.87 59.04 27.97
C ALA A 64 10.40 60.44 27.55
N GLU A 65 10.85 60.87 26.37
CA GLU A 65 10.21 61.95 25.63
C GLU A 65 8.73 61.57 25.58
N ASN A 66 7.87 62.53 25.89
CA ASN A 66 6.44 62.30 25.97
C ASN A 66 5.91 62.18 24.53
N ILE A 67 6.21 61.06 23.87
CA ILE A 67 5.89 60.82 22.47
C ILE A 67 4.37 60.88 22.37
N SER A 68 3.86 61.85 21.62
CA SER A 68 2.43 62.03 21.49
C SER A 68 1.81 60.78 20.85
N PRO A 69 0.56 60.40 21.21
CA PRO A 69 -0.12 59.27 20.57
C PRO A 69 -0.18 59.38 19.04
N GLU A 70 -0.12 60.60 18.52
CA GLU A 70 -0.09 60.89 17.09
C GLU A 70 1.27 60.62 16.44
N GLU A 71 2.39 60.88 17.12
CA GLU A 71 3.72 60.46 16.65
C GLU A 71 3.87 58.95 16.65
N VAL A 72 3.34 58.26 17.65
CA VAL A 72 3.34 56.79 17.68
C VAL A 72 2.53 56.21 16.51
N ARG A 73 1.40 56.85 16.17
CA ARG A 73 0.59 56.46 15.00
C ARG A 73 1.31 56.73 13.68
N ARG A 74 1.98 57.87 13.57
CA ARG A 74 2.75 58.25 12.38
C ARG A 74 3.93 57.32 12.15
N ILE A 75 4.70 57.02 13.20
CA ILE A 75 5.81 56.05 13.16
C ILE A 75 5.29 54.66 12.81
N ARG A 76 4.13 54.22 13.35
CA ARG A 76 3.50 52.94 12.94
C ARG A 76 3.09 52.94 11.47
N GLN A 77 2.60 54.04 10.93
CA GLN A 77 2.22 54.15 9.53
C GLN A 77 3.44 54.20 8.60
N GLU A 78 4.52 54.88 9.01
CA GLU A 78 5.78 54.94 8.26
C GLU A 78 6.56 53.61 8.30
N LEU A 79 6.36 52.80 9.35
CA LEU A 79 6.91 51.45 9.49
C LEU A 79 6.00 50.35 8.93
N LEU A 80 4.91 50.68 8.23
CA LEU A 80 4.16 49.72 7.42
C LEU A 80 5.03 49.33 6.23
N ILE A 81 5.93 48.38 6.44
CA ILE A 81 6.67 47.72 5.38
C ILE A 81 5.64 46.95 4.56
N GLU A 82 5.42 47.35 3.31
CA GLU A 82 4.71 46.51 2.36
C GLU A 82 5.45 45.16 2.29
N PRO A 83 4.77 44.02 2.49
CA PRO A 83 5.45 42.73 2.44
C PRO A 83 6.12 42.58 1.07
N LEU A 84 7.46 42.54 1.07
CA LEU A 84 8.31 42.40 -0.12
C LEU A 84 8.05 41.08 -0.88
N VAL A 85 7.25 40.19 -0.30
CA VAL A 85 6.74 38.99 -0.93
C VAL A 85 5.23 39.15 -1.08
N LYS A 86 4.78 39.49 -2.29
CA LYS A 86 3.44 39.08 -2.73
C LYS A 86 3.42 37.56 -2.64
N THR A 87 2.97 37.00 -1.52
CA THR A 87 2.56 35.61 -1.45
C THR A 87 1.45 35.47 -2.47
N LYS A 88 1.80 35.01 -3.68
CA LYS A 88 0.80 34.42 -4.58
C LYS A 88 0.00 33.46 -3.70
N PRO A 89 -1.34 33.55 -3.68
CA PRO A 89 -2.13 32.53 -3.02
C PRO A 89 -1.59 31.20 -3.52
N ARG A 90 -1.10 30.36 -2.60
CA ARG A 90 -0.63 29.01 -2.93
C ARG A 90 -1.76 28.41 -3.73
N GLU A 91 -1.57 28.22 -5.04
CA GLU A 91 -2.54 27.52 -5.85
C GLU A 91 -2.80 26.22 -5.09
N VAL A 92 -4.05 25.98 -4.72
CA VAL A 92 -4.45 24.75 -4.06
C VAL A 92 -4.19 23.66 -5.09
N GLN A 93 -2.98 23.10 -5.05
CA GLN A 93 -2.58 22.02 -5.95
C GLN A 93 -3.55 20.89 -5.66
N LYS A 94 -4.38 20.57 -6.66
CA LYS A 94 -5.32 19.47 -6.55
C LYS A 94 -4.51 18.21 -6.23
N PRO A 95 -4.94 17.39 -5.25
CA PRO A 95 -4.28 16.13 -4.96
C PRO A 95 -4.15 15.30 -6.24
N THR A 96 -2.97 14.72 -6.46
CA THR A 96 -2.71 13.81 -7.57
C THR A 96 -2.75 12.37 -7.07
N TYR A 97 -3.45 11.49 -7.78
CA TYR A 97 -3.63 10.08 -7.41
C TYR A 97 -2.76 9.17 -8.30
N PRO A 98 -1.93 8.28 -7.71
CA PRO A 98 -1.13 7.34 -8.46
C PRO A 98 -1.95 6.11 -8.90
N PRO A 99 -1.52 5.40 -9.97
CA PRO A 99 -2.10 4.12 -10.34
C PRO A 99 -1.84 3.04 -9.29
N GLY A 100 -2.68 2.00 -9.27
CA GLY A 100 -2.47 0.82 -8.43
C GLY A 100 -1.24 0.02 -8.86
N LEU A 101 -0.43 -0.40 -7.89
CA LEU A 101 0.83 -1.14 -8.10
C LEU A 101 0.83 -2.55 -7.49
N THR A 102 -0.32 -3.04 -7.03
CA THR A 102 -0.45 -4.37 -6.45
C THR A 102 -1.37 -5.20 -7.31
N PHE A 103 -0.83 -6.29 -7.87
CA PHE A 103 -1.55 -7.17 -8.78
C PHE A 103 -1.53 -8.59 -8.22
N ALA A 104 -2.71 -9.10 -7.87
CA ALA A 104 -2.97 -10.47 -7.40
C ALA A 104 -2.27 -10.92 -6.11
N GLY A 105 -1.56 -10.00 -5.45
CA GLY A 105 -1.21 -10.08 -4.04
C GLY A 105 -2.08 -9.12 -3.23
N VAL A 106 -1.89 -9.18 -1.91
CA VAL A 106 -2.39 -8.16 -0.99
C VAL A 106 -1.31 -7.12 -0.75
N SER A 107 -1.70 -5.86 -0.57
CA SER A 107 -0.81 -4.80 -0.10
C SER A 107 -0.95 -4.61 1.41
N ALA A 108 0.16 -4.37 2.09
CA ALA A 108 0.18 -3.95 3.48
C ALA A 108 -0.27 -2.49 3.66
N PHE A 109 -0.40 -1.71 2.59
CA PHE A 109 -1.02 -0.38 2.66
C PHE A 109 -2.55 -0.49 2.55
N GLY A 110 -3.26 0.47 3.13
CA GLY A 110 -4.71 0.43 3.21
C GLY A 110 -5.34 1.78 3.57
N ALA A 111 -6.65 1.73 3.80
CA ALA A 111 -7.48 2.87 4.15
C ALA A 111 -7.29 3.30 5.62
N ASN A 112 -7.07 4.59 5.85
CA ASN A 112 -7.09 5.20 7.19
C ASN A 112 -8.46 5.80 7.51
N THR A 113 -8.62 6.38 8.70
CA THR A 113 -9.83 7.14 9.07
C THR A 113 -10.17 8.15 7.97
N GLY A 114 -11.42 8.12 7.51
CA GLY A 114 -11.90 9.04 6.47
C GLY A 114 -11.78 8.49 5.06
N ASP A 115 -10.93 7.49 4.82
CA ASP A 115 -10.79 6.88 3.51
C ASP A 115 -11.90 5.85 3.26
N VAL A 116 -12.61 6.00 2.14
CA VAL A 116 -13.64 5.08 1.65
C VAL A 116 -13.36 4.77 0.20
N PHE A 117 -13.63 3.54 -0.23
CA PHE A 117 -13.51 3.15 -1.62
C PHE A 117 -14.67 2.26 -2.09
N ILE A 118 -14.96 2.36 -3.38
CA ILE A 118 -15.87 1.50 -4.12
C ILE A 118 -15.17 1.03 -5.40
N GLY A 119 -15.36 -0.23 -5.76
CA GLY A 119 -14.88 -0.80 -7.01
C GLY A 119 -15.92 -1.70 -7.64
N ILE A 120 -16.00 -1.67 -8.96
CA ILE A 120 -16.81 -2.60 -9.74
C ILE A 120 -15.87 -3.36 -10.64
N THR A 121 -16.00 -4.68 -10.68
CA THR A 121 -15.14 -5.57 -11.45
C THR A 121 -15.99 -6.44 -12.36
N GLY A 122 -15.64 -6.52 -13.65
CA GLY A 122 -16.12 -7.52 -14.58
C GLY A 122 -15.03 -8.55 -14.87
N THR A 123 -15.41 -9.80 -15.09
CA THR A 123 -14.50 -10.92 -15.36
C THR A 123 -15.03 -11.78 -16.51
N THR A 124 -14.11 -12.26 -17.34
CA THR A 124 -14.42 -13.26 -18.36
C THR A 124 -14.77 -14.61 -17.74
N PRO A 125 -15.53 -15.46 -18.46
CA PRO A 125 -15.70 -16.84 -18.05
C PRO A 125 -14.35 -17.54 -17.92
N GLY A 126 -14.07 -18.06 -16.74
CA GLY A 126 -13.03 -19.07 -16.53
C GLY A 126 -13.57 -20.47 -16.85
N LYS A 127 -12.78 -21.49 -16.53
CA LYS A 127 -13.16 -22.91 -16.72
C LYS A 127 -14.43 -23.31 -15.95
N LEU A 128 -14.71 -22.65 -14.84
CA LEU A 128 -15.83 -22.99 -13.94
C LEU A 128 -17.12 -22.23 -14.21
N ARG A 129 -17.17 -21.36 -15.23
CA ARG A 129 -18.30 -20.46 -15.49
C ARG A 129 -19.07 -20.76 -16.77
N ASP A 130 -18.83 -21.88 -17.44
CA ASP A 130 -19.57 -22.33 -18.63
C ASP A 130 -19.81 -21.22 -19.68
N GLY A 131 -18.80 -20.38 -19.94
CA GLY A 131 -18.89 -19.28 -20.91
C GLY A 131 -19.65 -18.03 -20.44
N GLN A 132 -20.09 -17.97 -19.18
CA GLN A 132 -20.78 -16.80 -18.61
C GLN A 132 -19.81 -15.77 -18.00
N TYR A 133 -19.99 -14.51 -18.38
CA TYR A 133 -19.34 -13.37 -17.71
C TYR A 133 -19.90 -13.19 -16.31
N ASP A 134 -19.07 -12.75 -15.39
CA ASP A 134 -19.47 -12.45 -14.01
C ASP A 134 -18.68 -11.25 -13.50
N GLY A 135 -18.95 -10.80 -12.29
CA GLY A 135 -18.27 -9.66 -11.73
C GLY A 135 -18.68 -9.41 -10.29
N GLY A 136 -18.13 -8.38 -9.67
CA GLY A 136 -18.45 -8.05 -8.30
C GLY A 136 -18.40 -6.56 -8.03
N ILE A 137 -18.89 -6.19 -6.87
CA ILE A 137 -18.76 -4.85 -6.31
C ILE A 137 -18.01 -4.97 -5.00
N ASN A 138 -16.99 -4.15 -4.81
CA ASN A 138 -16.22 -4.10 -3.58
C ASN A 138 -16.41 -2.71 -2.96
N LEU A 139 -16.58 -2.67 -1.66
CA LEU A 139 -16.70 -1.47 -0.85
C LEU A 139 -15.73 -1.60 0.31
N GLY A 140 -15.15 -0.50 0.78
CA GLY A 140 -14.38 -0.56 2.01
C GLY A 140 -14.15 0.80 2.64
N ALA A 141 -13.79 0.76 3.91
CA ALA A 141 -13.53 1.94 4.72
C ALA A 141 -12.45 1.68 5.76
N GLY A 142 -11.70 2.73 6.08
CA GLY A 142 -10.63 2.72 7.07
C GLY A 142 -11.00 3.41 8.37
N ILE A 143 -10.44 2.91 9.48
CA ILE A 143 -10.51 3.51 10.82
C ILE A 143 -9.14 3.40 11.48
N GLY A 144 -8.61 4.51 11.98
CA GLY A 144 -7.28 4.62 12.58
C GLY A 144 -6.26 5.31 11.67
N GLU A 145 -5.06 5.49 12.20
CA GLU A 145 -3.95 6.15 11.50
C GLU A 145 -2.76 5.20 11.44
N SER A 146 -2.49 4.64 10.27
CA SER A 146 -1.42 3.65 10.04
C SER A 146 -0.01 4.21 10.26
N ASN A 147 0.19 5.53 10.15
CA ASN A 147 1.48 6.20 10.39
C ASN A 147 1.77 6.43 11.89
N LYS A 148 0.74 6.52 12.74
CA LYS A 148 0.88 6.73 14.19
C LYS A 148 0.85 5.43 14.97
N PHE A 149 -0.12 4.56 14.68
CA PHE A 149 -0.29 3.31 15.42
C PHE A 149 -0.65 2.15 14.51
N ALA A 150 -1.91 2.07 14.10
CA ALA A 150 -2.42 1.08 13.16
C ALA A 150 -3.75 1.59 12.61
N ALA A 151 -4.11 1.12 11.43
CA ALA A 151 -5.43 1.33 10.86
C ALA A 151 -6.11 -0.01 10.56
N LEU A 152 -7.41 -0.05 10.81
CA LEU A 152 -8.30 -1.14 10.49
C LEU A 152 -9.05 -0.79 9.21
N GLU A 153 -9.02 -1.69 8.24
CA GLU A 153 -9.78 -1.63 7.00
C GLU A 153 -10.83 -2.74 7.01
N LEU A 154 -12.07 -2.35 6.78
CA LEU A 154 -13.20 -3.26 6.59
C LEU A 154 -13.57 -3.25 5.11
N GLY A 155 -13.64 -4.44 4.52
CA GLY A 155 -14.07 -4.66 3.15
C GLY A 155 -15.41 -5.40 3.13
N PHE A 156 -16.27 -5.01 2.20
CA PHE A 156 -17.46 -5.74 1.81
C PHE A 156 -17.38 -6.01 0.31
N SER A 157 -17.64 -7.26 -0.06
CA SER A 157 -17.65 -7.68 -1.46
C SER A 157 -19.00 -8.31 -1.78
N ASN A 158 -19.59 -7.91 -2.89
CA ASN A 158 -20.69 -8.58 -3.55
C ASN A 158 -20.10 -9.42 -4.67
N ASN A 159 -20.17 -10.74 -4.51
CA ASN A 159 -19.33 -11.67 -5.28
C ASN A 159 -19.85 -11.93 -6.69
N SER A 160 -21.10 -11.56 -7.00
CA SER A 160 -21.70 -11.73 -8.32
C SER A 160 -22.68 -10.61 -8.65
N ILE A 161 -22.38 -9.84 -9.70
CA ILE A 161 -23.32 -8.85 -10.28
C ILE A 161 -24.57 -9.55 -10.84
N ARG A 162 -24.46 -10.82 -11.26
CA ARG A 162 -25.60 -11.61 -11.76
C ARG A 162 -26.58 -11.98 -10.65
N LYS A 163 -26.09 -12.07 -9.41
CA LYS A 163 -26.86 -12.41 -8.22
C LYS A 163 -26.70 -11.32 -7.17
N PHE A 164 -26.92 -10.07 -7.59
CA PHE A 164 -26.66 -8.93 -6.74
C PHE A 164 -27.41 -9.03 -5.41
N GLY A 165 -26.66 -9.10 -4.30
CA GLY A 165 -27.20 -9.15 -2.95
C GLY A 165 -27.56 -10.55 -2.46
N ALA A 166 -27.46 -11.57 -3.30
CA ALA A 166 -27.69 -12.95 -2.90
C ALA A 166 -26.42 -13.63 -2.35
N ASN A 167 -25.24 -13.03 -2.57
CA ASN A 167 -23.96 -13.57 -2.13
C ASN A 167 -22.95 -12.43 -1.92
N GLY A 168 -22.36 -12.43 -0.73
CA GLY A 168 -21.35 -11.44 -0.37
C GLY A 168 -20.44 -11.92 0.75
N SER A 169 -19.32 -11.22 0.90
CA SER A 169 -18.30 -11.49 1.90
C SER A 169 -17.82 -10.22 2.58
N PHE A 170 -17.26 -10.41 3.76
CA PHE A 170 -16.59 -9.38 4.52
C PHE A 170 -15.14 -9.75 4.75
N ASP A 171 -14.28 -8.75 4.64
CA ASP A 171 -12.84 -8.85 4.79
C ASP A 171 -12.37 -7.86 5.86
N LEU A 172 -11.33 -8.25 6.59
CA LEU A 172 -10.75 -7.45 7.66
C LEU A 172 -9.25 -7.34 7.44
N LYS A 173 -8.67 -6.14 7.59
CA LYS A 173 -7.22 -5.95 7.52
C LYS A 173 -6.76 -4.90 8.52
N VAL A 174 -5.82 -5.25 9.39
CA VAL A 174 -5.10 -4.30 10.23
C VAL A 174 -3.75 -4.05 9.59
N HIS A 175 -3.36 -2.79 9.46
CA HIS A 175 -2.10 -2.42 8.84
C HIS A 175 -1.41 -1.24 9.52
N ARG A 176 -0.09 -1.20 9.40
CA ARG A 176 0.79 -0.19 10.00
C ARG A 176 1.94 0.15 9.08
N LEU A 177 2.23 1.44 8.95
CA LEU A 177 3.48 1.95 8.39
C LEU A 177 4.57 1.84 9.45
N VAL A 178 5.55 0.96 9.22
CA VAL A 178 6.62 0.66 10.19
C VAL A 178 7.91 1.43 9.88
N TYR A 179 8.09 1.84 8.64
CA TYR A 179 9.25 2.59 8.20
C TYR A 179 8.85 3.59 7.13
N ALA A 180 9.29 4.84 7.27
CA ALA A 180 9.11 5.88 6.27
C ALA A 180 10.27 6.86 6.38
N GLN A 181 11.30 6.67 5.55
CA GLN A 181 12.46 7.54 5.53
C GLN A 181 13.00 7.70 4.11
N GLY A 182 13.30 8.94 3.73
CA GLY A 182 13.73 9.28 2.39
C GLY A 182 12.70 8.85 1.35
N ASN A 183 13.14 7.98 0.43
CA ASN A 183 12.35 7.55 -0.73
C ASN A 183 11.66 6.19 -0.52
N ASN A 184 11.72 5.65 0.69
CA ASN A 184 11.28 4.29 1.01
C ASN A 184 10.25 4.29 2.13
N GLN A 185 9.19 3.51 1.94
CA GLN A 185 8.13 3.26 2.91
C GLN A 185 7.92 1.75 3.02
N VAL A 186 7.83 1.24 4.23
CA VAL A 186 7.53 -0.17 4.47
C VAL A 186 6.34 -0.26 5.42
N ALA A 187 5.34 -1.02 5.01
CA ALA A 187 4.17 -1.33 5.80
C ALA A 187 4.06 -2.82 6.06
N VAL A 188 3.43 -3.16 7.18
CA VAL A 188 3.07 -4.53 7.54
C VAL A 188 1.57 -4.60 7.78
N ALA A 189 0.95 -5.72 7.42
CA ALA A 189 -0.46 -5.95 7.67
C ALA A 189 -0.75 -7.40 8.02
N ALA A 190 -1.80 -7.59 8.80
CA ALA A 190 -2.45 -8.87 9.03
C ALA A 190 -3.92 -8.72 8.68
N GLY A 191 -4.47 -9.69 7.95
CA GLY A 191 -5.87 -9.65 7.57
C GLY A 191 -6.54 -11.00 7.61
N TRP A 192 -7.85 -10.98 7.46
CA TRP A 192 -8.72 -12.13 7.43
C TRP A 192 -9.67 -12.00 6.24
N ASN A 193 -9.42 -12.82 5.23
CA ASN A 193 -10.28 -12.89 4.06
C ASN A 193 -11.51 -13.75 4.37
N TYR A 194 -12.66 -13.30 3.87
CA TYR A 194 -13.93 -13.99 4.00
C TYR A 194 -14.29 -14.35 5.45
N PHE A 195 -13.99 -13.47 6.40
CA PHE A 195 -14.23 -13.74 7.84
C PHE A 195 -15.72 -13.93 8.15
N ALA A 196 -16.57 -13.24 7.39
CA ALA A 196 -18.00 -13.45 7.37
C ALA A 196 -18.48 -13.51 5.91
N GLN A 197 -19.43 -14.40 5.64
CA GLN A 197 -20.00 -14.61 4.32
C GLN A 197 -21.50 -14.87 4.46
N TYR A 198 -22.27 -14.44 3.48
CA TYR A 198 -23.69 -14.74 3.40
C TYR A 198 -24.05 -15.09 1.96
N GLY A 199 -25.13 -15.87 1.81
CA GLY A 199 -25.69 -16.20 0.52
C GLY A 199 -25.87 -17.69 0.28
N THR A 200 -26.30 -18.01 -0.95
CA THR A 200 -26.62 -19.37 -1.37
C THR A 200 -25.55 -20.03 -2.24
N ASP A 201 -24.53 -19.27 -2.63
CA ASP A 201 -23.36 -19.80 -3.32
C ASP A 201 -22.40 -20.48 -2.33
N GLY A 202 -21.57 -21.41 -2.82
CA GLY A 202 -20.63 -22.16 -1.98
C GLY A 202 -19.73 -21.25 -1.15
N VAL A 203 -19.46 -21.65 0.09
CA VAL A 203 -18.63 -20.88 1.03
C VAL A 203 -17.20 -20.80 0.50
N THR A 204 -16.69 -19.59 0.29
CA THR A 204 -15.29 -19.40 -0.12
C THR A 204 -14.39 -19.71 1.08
N PRO A 205 -13.25 -20.42 0.91
CA PRO A 205 -12.35 -20.71 2.01
C PRO A 205 -11.88 -19.43 2.70
N SER A 206 -12.27 -19.26 3.97
CA SER A 206 -11.79 -18.16 4.80
C SER A 206 -10.36 -18.41 5.28
N GLY A 207 -9.62 -17.35 5.58
CA GLY A 207 -8.25 -17.50 6.06
C GLY A 207 -7.60 -16.20 6.48
N VAL A 208 -6.74 -16.32 7.49
CA VAL A 208 -5.87 -15.24 7.93
C VAL A 208 -4.60 -15.19 7.07
N TYR A 209 -4.03 -14.00 6.94
CA TYR A 209 -2.78 -13.77 6.23
C TYR A 209 -1.97 -12.67 6.89
N GLY A 210 -0.66 -12.69 6.63
CA GLY A 210 0.26 -11.61 6.93
C GLY A 210 0.99 -11.17 5.66
N VAL A 211 1.26 -9.88 5.53
CA VAL A 211 1.96 -9.30 4.39
C VAL A 211 2.86 -8.15 4.81
N VAL A 212 4.00 -8.04 4.12
CA VAL A 212 4.90 -6.89 4.17
C VAL A 212 4.95 -6.28 2.78
N THR A 213 4.81 -4.96 2.70
CA THR A 213 4.93 -4.23 1.44
C THR A 213 5.96 -3.12 1.58
N SER A 214 6.93 -3.11 0.66
CA SER A 214 7.86 -2.00 0.47
C SER A 214 7.41 -1.17 -0.72
N TYR A 215 7.47 0.14 -0.56
CA TYR A 215 7.18 1.14 -1.58
C TYR A 215 8.37 2.08 -1.69
N SER A 216 8.96 2.18 -2.87
CA SER A 216 10.22 2.89 -3.10
C SER A 216 10.14 3.76 -4.34
N LEU A 217 10.65 4.99 -4.29
CA LEU A 217 10.75 5.86 -5.47
C LEU A 217 12.07 5.62 -6.19
N LEU A 218 12.03 5.13 -7.43
CA LEU A 218 13.23 4.84 -8.22
C LEU A 218 13.87 6.09 -8.82
N GLN A 219 13.06 7.11 -9.14
CA GLN A 219 13.50 8.39 -9.71
C GLN A 219 12.98 9.55 -8.86
N PRO A 220 13.45 9.70 -7.61
CA PRO A 220 12.89 10.65 -6.65
C PRO A 220 12.94 12.12 -7.10
N ASP A 221 13.93 12.46 -7.93
CA ASP A 221 14.23 13.81 -8.41
C ASP A 221 13.49 14.16 -9.72
N ASP A 222 12.78 13.19 -10.33
CA ASP A 222 11.96 13.45 -11.52
C ASP A 222 10.63 14.13 -11.12
N GLU A 223 10.38 15.31 -11.67
CA GLU A 223 9.18 16.11 -11.38
C GLU A 223 7.90 15.54 -12.02
N VAL A 224 8.04 14.72 -13.06
CA VAL A 224 6.94 14.17 -13.86
C VAL A 224 6.59 12.76 -13.39
N ASN A 225 7.58 11.87 -13.28
CA ASN A 225 7.36 10.49 -12.88
C ASN A 225 8.46 9.98 -11.93
N LYS A 226 8.12 9.86 -10.65
CA LYS A 226 9.05 9.34 -9.63
C LYS A 226 9.32 7.84 -9.73
N MET A 227 8.65 7.16 -10.66
CA MET A 227 8.70 5.72 -10.89
C MET A 227 8.64 4.89 -9.60
N PRO A 228 7.58 5.04 -8.78
CA PRO A 228 7.42 4.19 -7.62
C PRO A 228 7.36 2.71 -8.01
N ILE A 229 8.02 1.90 -7.20
CA ILE A 229 7.94 0.45 -7.20
C ILE A 229 7.33 -0.03 -5.89
N SER A 230 6.38 -0.96 -5.98
CA SER A 230 5.74 -1.64 -4.85
C SER A 230 6.09 -3.11 -4.91
N VAL A 231 6.63 -3.64 -3.82
CA VAL A 231 6.97 -5.05 -3.65
C VAL A 231 6.23 -5.56 -2.42
N SER A 232 5.34 -6.52 -2.61
CA SER A 232 4.58 -7.15 -1.53
C SER A 232 4.93 -8.62 -1.43
N PHE A 233 5.09 -9.12 -0.20
CA PHE A 233 5.33 -10.52 0.07
C PHE A 233 4.61 -10.94 1.34
N GLY A 234 3.92 -12.08 1.30
CA GLY A 234 3.09 -12.54 2.39
C GLY A 234 2.79 -14.02 2.34
N ALA A 235 2.12 -14.48 3.39
CA ALA A 235 1.65 -15.85 3.52
C ALA A 235 0.31 -15.88 4.25
N GLY A 236 -0.53 -16.86 3.90
CA GLY A 236 -1.85 -16.97 4.52
C GLY A 236 -2.62 -18.22 4.09
N GLY A 237 -3.77 -18.41 4.73
CA GLY A 237 -4.73 -19.47 4.39
C GLY A 237 -5.78 -19.01 3.38
N GLY A 238 -6.90 -19.73 3.33
CA GLY A 238 -8.05 -19.38 2.49
C GLY A 238 -7.70 -19.30 1.00
N PRO A 239 -7.82 -18.14 0.34
CA PRO A 239 -7.59 -17.99 -1.10
C PRO A 239 -6.13 -18.15 -1.55
N PHE A 240 -5.16 -18.11 -0.61
CA PHE A 240 -3.73 -18.18 -0.94
C PHE A 240 -3.15 -19.60 -0.94
N ARG A 241 -3.89 -20.59 -0.43
CA ARG A 241 -3.40 -21.97 -0.32
C ARG A 241 -3.76 -22.77 -1.57
N GLN A 242 -2.90 -23.72 -1.95
CA GLN A 242 -3.20 -24.69 -2.99
C GLN A 242 -3.76 -25.97 -2.38
N GLU A 243 -4.83 -26.50 -2.97
CA GLU A 243 -5.37 -27.83 -2.66
C GLU A 243 -5.58 -28.09 -1.16
N PHE A 244 -4.87 -29.08 -0.61
CA PHE A 244 -4.92 -29.52 0.78
C PHE A 244 -3.93 -28.80 1.69
N ALA A 245 -3.11 -27.87 1.16
CA ALA A 245 -2.22 -27.07 1.99
C ALA A 245 -3.05 -26.19 2.94
N SER A 246 -2.56 -26.02 4.17
CA SER A 246 -3.17 -25.10 5.15
C SER A 246 -2.82 -23.65 4.85
N THR A 247 -1.64 -23.40 4.26
CA THR A 247 -1.05 -22.08 4.05
C THR A 247 -0.38 -22.04 2.69
N GLY A 248 -0.45 -20.89 2.02
CA GLY A 248 0.35 -20.61 0.84
C GLY A 248 1.04 -19.25 0.93
N VAL A 249 2.02 -19.05 0.05
CA VAL A 249 2.78 -17.79 -0.07
C VAL A 249 2.28 -17.02 -1.27
N PHE A 250 2.24 -15.70 -1.15
CA PHE A 250 1.89 -14.81 -2.23
C PHE A 250 2.86 -13.65 -2.28
N GLY A 251 2.98 -13.04 -3.44
CA GLY A 251 3.80 -11.87 -3.62
C GLY A 251 3.54 -11.19 -4.94
N SER A 252 3.82 -9.90 -5.00
CA SER A 252 3.62 -9.10 -6.21
C SER A 252 4.65 -8.00 -6.30
N VAL A 253 5.03 -7.67 -7.53
CA VAL A 253 5.85 -6.51 -7.86
C VAL A 253 5.10 -5.68 -8.87
N GLY A 254 4.98 -4.39 -8.61
CA GLY A 254 4.42 -3.43 -9.54
C GLY A 254 5.19 -2.13 -9.57
N MET A 255 5.21 -1.48 -10.72
CA MET A 255 5.96 -0.26 -10.96
C MET A 255 5.13 0.71 -11.78
N GLN A 256 5.24 1.98 -11.42
CA GLN A 256 4.69 3.07 -12.22
C GLN A 256 5.62 3.40 -13.38
N VAL A 257 5.19 3.05 -14.59
CA VAL A 257 5.94 3.30 -15.83
C VAL A 257 5.67 4.69 -16.39
N GLN A 258 4.49 5.25 -16.15
CA GLN A 258 4.11 6.62 -16.52
C GLN A 258 3.32 7.28 -15.38
N PRO A 259 3.17 8.62 -15.34
CA PRO A 259 2.43 9.31 -14.28
C PRO A 259 1.01 8.79 -14.03
N GLN A 260 0.40 8.19 -15.04
CA GLN A 260 -0.95 7.62 -14.98
C GLN A 260 -0.99 6.10 -15.16
N LEU A 261 0.13 5.43 -15.45
CA LEU A 261 0.16 4.01 -15.80
C LEU A 261 1.09 3.22 -14.85
N GLY A 262 0.49 2.25 -14.16
CA GLY A 262 1.18 1.25 -13.36
C GLY A 262 1.06 -0.11 -14.03
N VAL A 263 2.11 -0.93 -13.96
CA VAL A 263 2.10 -2.30 -14.44
C VAL A 263 2.75 -3.20 -13.40
N GLY A 264 2.38 -4.47 -13.39
CA GLY A 264 3.00 -5.41 -12.47
C GLY A 264 2.50 -6.83 -12.65
N PHE A 265 3.06 -7.68 -11.82
CA PHE A 265 2.76 -9.10 -11.80
C PHE A 265 2.81 -9.64 -10.37
N GLY A 266 2.19 -10.79 -10.16
CA GLY A 266 2.16 -11.39 -8.84
C GLY A 266 1.74 -12.85 -8.86
N TRP A 267 2.27 -13.56 -7.89
CA TRP A 267 1.87 -14.91 -7.53
C TRP A 267 0.85 -14.83 -6.39
N SER A 268 -0.36 -15.35 -6.61
CA SER A 268 -1.44 -15.32 -5.61
C SER A 268 -1.39 -16.47 -4.62
N GLY A 269 -0.37 -17.33 -4.68
CA GLY A 269 -0.37 -18.63 -4.00
C GLY A 269 -0.90 -19.75 -4.89
N VAL A 270 -1.82 -19.46 -5.81
CA VAL A 270 -2.43 -20.46 -6.70
C VAL A 270 -1.98 -20.28 -8.14
N GLY A 271 -2.00 -19.05 -8.66
CA GLY A 271 -1.72 -18.76 -10.06
C GLY A 271 -0.83 -17.53 -10.21
N PHE A 272 -0.20 -17.42 -11.39
CA PHE A 272 0.53 -16.23 -11.79
C PHE A 272 -0.40 -15.23 -12.46
N ASN A 273 -0.23 -13.95 -12.15
CA ASN A 273 -1.13 -12.90 -12.59
C ASN A 273 -0.33 -11.72 -13.09
N LEU A 274 -0.89 -11.01 -14.07
CA LEU A 274 -0.28 -9.83 -14.66
C LEU A 274 -1.34 -8.76 -14.86
N GLY A 275 -1.00 -7.52 -14.59
CA GLY A 275 -1.97 -6.44 -14.71
C GLY A 275 -1.36 -5.09 -14.99
N ALA A 276 -2.25 -4.19 -15.38
CA ALA A 276 -1.98 -2.78 -15.60
C ALA A 276 -3.09 -1.95 -14.96
N SER A 277 -2.72 -0.79 -14.44
CA SER A 277 -3.60 0.16 -13.79
C SER A 277 -3.42 1.53 -14.41
N TYR A 278 -4.52 2.19 -14.75
CA TYR A 278 -4.54 3.49 -15.39
C TYR A 278 -5.38 4.49 -14.59
N VAL A 279 -4.87 5.71 -14.42
CA VAL A 279 -5.58 6.84 -13.79
C VAL A 279 -5.90 7.86 -14.86
N PRO A 280 -7.15 7.90 -15.39
CA PRO A 280 -7.50 8.75 -16.52
C PRO A 280 -7.31 10.25 -16.25
N ILE A 281 -7.67 10.67 -15.04
CA ILE A 281 -7.60 12.06 -14.59
C ILE A 281 -6.82 12.07 -13.29
N PRO A 282 -5.57 12.60 -13.24
CA PRO A 282 -4.72 12.49 -12.06
C PRO A 282 -5.32 13.19 -10.82
N THR A 283 -6.21 14.16 -11.03
CA THR A 283 -6.90 14.89 -9.95
C THR A 283 -8.19 14.22 -9.47
N LEU A 284 -8.60 13.13 -10.11
CA LEU A 284 -9.74 12.34 -9.72
C LEU A 284 -9.23 11.00 -9.18
N PRO A 285 -9.69 10.54 -8.00
CA PRO A 285 -9.30 9.26 -7.43
C PRO A 285 -10.00 8.08 -8.12
N LEU A 286 -9.98 8.08 -9.45
CA LEU A 286 -10.57 7.06 -10.32
C LEU A 286 -9.46 6.23 -10.94
N THR A 287 -9.51 4.92 -10.74
CA THR A 287 -8.53 3.98 -11.26
C THR A 287 -9.23 2.91 -12.10
N ILE A 288 -8.68 2.63 -13.27
CA ILE A 288 -9.10 1.53 -14.15
C ILE A 288 -8.00 0.48 -14.10
N THR A 289 -8.33 -0.76 -13.78
CA THR A 289 -7.36 -1.85 -13.67
C THR A 289 -7.76 -3.01 -14.55
N ALA A 290 -6.85 -3.43 -15.43
CA ALA A 290 -6.99 -4.66 -16.21
C ALA A 290 -6.00 -5.70 -15.68
N GLN A 291 -6.44 -6.93 -15.46
CA GLN A 291 -5.59 -8.00 -14.96
C GLN A 291 -5.96 -9.34 -15.57
N GLY A 292 -4.97 -10.04 -16.14
CA GLY A 292 -5.05 -11.47 -16.41
C GLY A 292 -4.70 -12.23 -15.14
N ALA A 293 -5.67 -12.95 -14.58
CA ALA A 293 -5.47 -13.79 -13.42
C ALA A 293 -5.27 -15.25 -13.84
N ASP A 294 -4.41 -15.96 -13.11
CA ASP A 294 -4.01 -17.35 -13.37
C ASP A 294 -3.64 -17.64 -14.83
N ILE A 295 -2.69 -16.85 -15.36
CA ILE A 295 -2.18 -16.95 -16.74
C ILE A 295 -1.47 -18.30 -16.96
N THR A 296 -0.94 -18.90 -15.90
CA THR A 296 -0.33 -20.24 -15.89
C THR A 296 -1.35 -21.37 -15.86
N ASN A 297 -2.64 -21.06 -15.68
CA ASN A 297 -3.74 -22.02 -15.69
C ASN A 297 -3.62 -23.11 -14.61
N ASN A 298 -3.09 -22.73 -13.44
CA ASN A 298 -2.82 -23.62 -12.30
C ASN A 298 -4.02 -23.78 -11.38
N SER A 299 -5.02 -22.89 -11.45
CA SER A 299 -6.22 -22.95 -10.64
C SER A 299 -7.33 -23.76 -11.31
N PRO A 300 -8.26 -24.34 -10.53
CA PRO A 300 -9.49 -24.93 -11.07
C PRO A 300 -10.33 -23.91 -11.87
N GLY A 301 -10.27 -22.63 -11.49
CA GLY A 301 -10.94 -21.52 -12.18
C GLY A 301 -10.38 -21.21 -13.57
N GLY A 302 -9.13 -21.60 -13.82
CA GLY A 302 -8.37 -21.30 -15.02
C GLY A 302 -8.12 -19.80 -15.24
N THR A 303 -7.58 -19.47 -16.41
CA THR A 303 -7.25 -18.09 -16.76
C THR A 303 -8.51 -17.24 -16.92
N ILE A 304 -8.53 -16.08 -16.25
CA ILE A 304 -9.59 -15.09 -16.39
C ILE A 304 -8.99 -13.71 -16.67
N LEU A 305 -9.65 -12.92 -17.51
CA LEU A 305 -9.37 -11.50 -17.64
C LEU A 305 -10.36 -10.73 -16.77
N SER A 306 -9.85 -9.82 -15.96
CA SER A 306 -10.63 -8.93 -15.12
C SER A 306 -10.40 -7.47 -15.51
N LEU A 307 -11.48 -6.70 -15.50
CA LEU A 307 -11.48 -5.26 -15.70
C LEU A 307 -12.23 -4.62 -14.53
N SER A 308 -11.57 -3.71 -13.84
CA SER A 308 -12.12 -3.05 -12.66
C SER A 308 -12.07 -1.54 -12.81
N VAL A 309 -13.10 -0.87 -12.29
CA VAL A 309 -13.14 0.58 -12.12
C VAL A 309 -13.34 0.86 -10.64
N SER A 310 -12.42 1.60 -10.04
CA SER A 310 -12.42 1.90 -8.60
C SER A 310 -12.38 3.40 -8.36
N TYR A 311 -13.14 3.85 -7.37
CA TYR A 311 -13.19 5.22 -6.91
C TYR A 311 -12.96 5.26 -5.40
N GLY A 312 -11.96 6.02 -4.97
CA GLY A 312 -11.68 6.26 -3.55
C GLY A 312 -11.91 7.71 -3.18
N PHE A 313 -12.25 8.03 -1.94
CA PHE A 313 -12.24 9.41 -1.49
C PHE A 313 -11.97 9.47 0.01
N ASN A 314 -11.41 10.60 0.45
CA ASN A 314 -11.30 10.91 1.86
C ASN A 314 -12.31 12.00 2.22
N PHE A 315 -13.17 11.75 3.20
CA PHE A 315 -14.19 12.72 3.63
C PHE A 315 -13.75 13.61 4.80
N LEU A 316 -12.54 13.40 5.34
CA LEU A 316 -11.97 14.26 6.36
C LEU A 316 -11.14 15.39 5.72
N PRO A 317 -11.06 16.56 6.38
CA PRO A 317 -10.13 17.60 5.96
C PRO A 317 -8.69 17.10 6.18
N LYS A 318 -7.87 17.11 5.13
CA LYS A 318 -6.42 16.83 5.15
C LYS A 318 -5.64 18.12 5.02
#